data_AF-A0A7K2EBG9-F1
#
_entry.id   AF-A0A7K2EBG9-F1
#
_cell.length_a   1.000
_cell.length_b   1.000
_cell.length_c   1.000
_cell.angle_alpha   90.00
_cell.angle_beta   90.00
_cell.angle_gamma   90.00
#
_symmetry.space_group_name_H-M   'P 1'
#
loop_
_entity.id
_entity.type
_entity.pdbx_description
1 polymer ?
#
loop_
_entity_poly.entity_id
_entity_poly.type
_entity_poly.pdbx_seq_one_letter_code
_entity_poly.pdbx_strand_id
1 'polypeptide(L)'
;MPAPPAADPPPAAGSDPEGAPVPDAAPDPSGPDPDALPAPPAGGAEDVVELEPANGAGSVTEVQETADGPSEPDGAGLHPIERATLRNFRGYEFPPAPEVPVGPLGQTAAGDLETVWSTMTTEVDLAALSALGESGDARLGWILSDLLRFFYYGEVHEAAVSAFETLTGVSLADDPVAVRSPWQSVTDHLIAWNLPAIEGYVDYKERLFTLVEPGWQPFFDDRDANIDWRLVSWGGVRIDDRPLGDPERCVRGCIPARDDPPVTNAAGGAWYPDDRIVFAVVIGGEARAYPKNFMEIHEMVNDTVGGRRIGFPYCTLCGSAQAYFTDDVPADVETPVLRTSGLLSRSNKVMYDLVTKSVFDTFTGEAVSGPLREKGVVLNQATVVTTTWGEWKAAHPETTIVARDGGIGHNYPLDPLRGRDDDGPIFPIGDLDGRLTVHEQVFGVVLDDGTPVAFPVDAAVSTLEAGGTVELAGVSLRLDGGGVRAVDAAGNEIEGHQAFWFAWSQFRPDTLLWES
;
A
#
# COMPACT_ATOMS: atom_id res chain seq x y z
N MET A 1 5.23 -18.59 -62.95
CA MET A 1 6.67 -18.25 -63.05
C MET A 1 7.29 -18.47 -61.67
N PRO A 2 8.50 -19.05 -61.61
CA PRO A 2 9.08 -19.64 -60.40
C PRO A 2 9.87 -18.63 -59.56
N ALA A 3 10.14 -18.99 -58.30
CA ALA A 3 10.99 -18.26 -57.38
C ALA A 3 12.45 -18.14 -57.90
N PRO A 4 13.16 -17.03 -57.59
CA PRO A 4 14.61 -16.95 -57.74
C PRO A 4 15.36 -17.28 -56.42
N PRO A 5 16.67 -17.59 -56.50
CA PRO A 5 17.33 -18.59 -55.67
C PRO A 5 18.17 -18.04 -54.50
N ALA A 6 18.53 -18.93 -53.58
CA ALA A 6 19.60 -18.73 -52.59
C ALA A 6 20.99 -18.72 -53.26
N ALA A 7 21.90 -17.91 -52.73
CA ALA A 7 23.33 -17.91 -53.09
C ALA A 7 24.21 -17.78 -51.84
N ASP A 8 25.31 -18.53 -51.91
CA ASP A 8 26.25 -19.02 -50.88
C ASP A 8 27.22 -18.00 -50.23
N PRO A 9 27.91 -18.38 -49.11
CA PRO A 9 28.74 -17.51 -48.29
C PRO A 9 30.21 -17.44 -48.74
N PRO A 10 30.98 -16.44 -48.27
CA PRO A 10 32.41 -16.68 -48.00
C PRO A 10 32.98 -15.82 -46.83
N PRO A 11 34.26 -15.97 -46.44
CA PRO A 11 35.00 -17.17 -46.07
C PRO A 11 35.64 -17.05 -44.66
N ALA A 12 36.11 -18.17 -44.10
CA ALA A 12 37.00 -18.16 -42.94
C ALA A 12 38.48 -18.21 -43.37
N ALA A 13 39.33 -17.37 -42.76
CA ALA A 13 40.67 -17.68 -42.24
C ALA A 13 41.54 -16.42 -42.06
N GLY A 14 42.12 -16.23 -40.87
CA GLY A 14 43.16 -15.25 -40.60
C GLY A 14 43.65 -15.35 -39.15
N SER A 15 44.74 -16.08 -38.95
CA SER A 15 45.44 -16.41 -37.71
C SER A 15 46.17 -15.24 -37.03
N ASP A 16 46.05 -15.19 -35.70
CA ASP A 16 46.91 -14.71 -34.57
C ASP A 16 48.10 -13.75 -34.80
N PRO A 17 48.38 -12.86 -33.82
CA PRO A 17 49.34 -13.25 -32.79
C PRO A 17 48.96 -12.89 -31.34
N GLU A 18 49.40 -13.75 -30.43
CA GLU A 18 49.50 -13.55 -28.99
C GLU A 18 50.12 -12.19 -28.62
N GLY A 19 49.51 -11.51 -27.64
CA GLY A 19 50.05 -10.33 -26.97
C GLY A 19 49.46 -10.18 -25.58
N ALA A 20 50.21 -10.66 -24.58
CA ALA A 20 50.27 -10.34 -23.14
C ALA A 20 49.03 -9.83 -22.36
N PRO A 21 48.83 -10.30 -21.10
CA PRO A 21 47.66 -9.97 -20.27
C PRO A 21 47.68 -8.51 -19.80
N VAL A 22 46.54 -7.84 -19.97
CA VAL A 22 46.26 -6.56 -19.30
C VAL A 22 45.80 -6.89 -17.87
N PRO A 23 46.38 -6.27 -16.82
CA PRO A 23 45.98 -6.54 -15.45
C PRO A 23 44.59 -6.00 -15.15
N ASP A 24 43.82 -6.77 -14.37
CA ASP A 24 42.54 -6.38 -13.77
C ASP A 24 42.64 -5.00 -13.10
N ALA A 25 41.90 -4.04 -13.65
CA ALA A 25 41.50 -2.87 -12.89
C ALA A 25 40.24 -3.26 -12.11
N ALA A 26 40.38 -3.38 -10.79
CA ALA A 26 39.25 -3.48 -9.89
C ALA A 26 38.28 -2.30 -10.14
N PRO A 27 36.95 -2.53 -10.21
CA PRO A 27 36.01 -1.43 -10.34
C PRO A 27 36.08 -0.52 -9.10
N ASP A 28 36.16 0.77 -9.38
CA ASP A 28 36.13 1.87 -8.42
C ASP A 28 34.80 1.82 -7.62
N PRO A 29 34.83 1.68 -6.28
CA PRO A 29 33.63 1.58 -5.45
C PRO A 29 32.91 2.92 -5.22
N SER A 30 33.23 3.98 -5.97
CA SER A 30 32.65 5.32 -5.79
C SER A 30 31.70 5.80 -6.91
N GLY A 31 31.35 4.93 -7.86
CA GLY A 31 30.30 5.22 -8.85
C GLY A 31 28.88 4.97 -8.30
N PRO A 32 27.87 5.77 -8.70
CA PRO A 32 26.49 5.53 -8.31
C PRO A 32 26.00 4.17 -8.87
N ASP A 33 25.35 3.40 -8.01
CA ASP A 33 24.77 2.09 -8.33
C ASP A 33 23.63 2.25 -9.36
N PRO A 34 23.73 1.68 -10.57
CA PRO A 34 22.68 1.76 -11.59
C PRO A 34 21.41 0.95 -11.23
N ASP A 35 21.43 0.15 -10.15
CA ASP A 35 20.30 -0.66 -9.67
C ASP A 35 19.55 -0.03 -8.47
N ALA A 36 19.88 1.20 -8.06
CA ALA A 36 19.13 1.91 -7.03
C ALA A 36 17.80 2.47 -7.59
N LEU A 37 16.66 2.06 -7.01
CA LEU A 37 15.40 2.77 -7.17
C LEU A 37 15.58 4.23 -6.70
N PRO A 38 15.04 5.24 -7.41
CA PRO A 38 15.12 6.62 -6.97
C PRO A 38 14.38 6.76 -5.63
N ALA A 39 15.12 7.13 -4.59
CA ALA A 39 14.52 7.61 -3.36
C ALA A 39 13.87 8.98 -3.64
N PRO A 40 12.69 9.28 -3.09
CA PRO A 40 12.26 10.67 -2.99
C PRO A 40 13.32 11.46 -2.20
N PRO A 41 13.62 12.72 -2.57
CA PRO A 41 14.65 13.49 -1.91
C PRO A 41 14.30 13.71 -0.43
N ALA A 42 15.20 13.31 0.46
CA ALA A 42 15.12 13.61 1.88
C ALA A 42 15.28 15.12 2.11
N GLY A 43 14.28 15.76 2.72
CA GLY A 43 14.40 17.12 3.25
C GLY A 43 15.39 17.13 4.41
N GLY A 44 16.38 18.02 4.35
CA GLY A 44 17.42 18.14 5.37
C GLY A 44 16.87 18.66 6.70
N ALA A 45 17.14 17.93 7.78
CA ALA A 45 17.00 18.39 9.15
C ALA A 45 18.37 18.84 9.67
N GLU A 46 18.51 20.09 10.09
CA GLU A 46 19.57 20.51 11.01
C GLU A 46 18.97 21.35 12.15
N ASP A 47 19.50 21.07 13.35
CA ASP A 47 19.40 21.76 14.64
C ASP A 47 18.06 21.73 15.42
N VAL A 48 17.88 20.68 16.23
CA VAL A 48 17.00 20.69 17.40
C VAL A 48 17.84 20.95 18.67
N VAL A 49 17.58 22.07 19.32
CA VAL A 49 18.13 22.43 20.63
C VAL A 49 17.34 21.72 21.73
N GLU A 50 18.07 21.02 22.58
CA GLU A 50 17.64 20.25 23.74
C GLU A 50 17.03 21.16 24.84
N LEU A 51 15.82 20.85 25.33
CA LEU A 51 15.21 21.49 26.50
C LEU A 51 14.89 20.45 27.57
N GLU A 52 15.50 20.62 28.75
CA GLU A 52 15.35 19.76 29.93
C GLU A 52 14.00 19.94 30.66
N PRO A 53 13.51 18.91 31.41
CA PRO A 53 12.26 18.98 32.13
C PRO A 53 12.41 19.58 33.54
N ALA A 54 11.46 20.41 33.95
CA ALA A 54 11.34 20.94 35.31
C ALA A 54 10.44 20.04 36.18
N ASN A 55 11.01 19.57 37.30
CA ASN A 55 10.33 18.91 38.40
C ASN A 55 9.45 19.88 39.22
N GLY A 56 8.31 19.38 39.72
CA GLY A 56 7.50 20.05 40.73
C GLY A 56 6.57 19.08 41.45
N ALA A 57 6.98 18.62 42.63
CA ALA A 57 6.23 17.75 43.51
C ALA A 57 5.16 18.49 44.34
N GLY A 58 4.08 17.78 44.70
CA GLY A 58 3.13 18.18 45.74
C GLY A 58 2.14 17.06 46.07
N SER A 59 2.38 16.32 47.16
CA SER A 59 1.45 15.37 47.78
C SER A 59 0.40 16.08 48.65
N VAL A 60 -0.81 15.54 48.82
CA VAL A 60 -1.39 15.13 50.14
C VAL A 60 -2.51 14.09 49.92
N THR A 61 -2.50 13.10 50.79
CA THR A 61 -3.36 11.94 51.07
C THR A 61 -4.80 12.23 51.51
N GLU A 62 -5.73 11.31 51.21
CA GLU A 62 -6.65 10.75 52.23
C GLU A 62 -7.19 9.36 51.82
N VAL A 63 -7.30 8.47 52.81
CA VAL A 63 -7.65 7.04 52.70
C VAL A 63 -9.03 6.82 53.33
N GLN A 64 -9.89 5.99 52.74
CA GLN A 64 -10.85 5.20 53.52
C GLN A 64 -11.32 3.91 52.80
N GLU A 65 -11.54 2.89 53.62
CA GLU A 65 -11.55 1.44 53.38
C GLU A 65 -12.87 0.80 52.88
N THR A 66 -12.68 -0.27 52.08
CA THR A 66 -13.35 -1.61 52.04
C THR A 66 -14.85 -1.76 51.78
N ALA A 67 -15.18 -2.60 50.78
CA ALA A 67 -15.85 -3.91 50.99
C ALA A 67 -15.87 -4.76 49.70
N ASP A 68 -15.42 -6.01 49.81
CA ASP A 68 -15.39 -7.07 48.78
C ASP A 68 -16.79 -7.61 48.42
N GLY A 69 -16.95 -7.96 47.14
CA GLY A 69 -17.95 -8.88 46.58
C GLY A 69 -17.48 -9.34 45.19
N PRO A 70 -17.69 -10.60 44.78
CA PRO A 70 -16.98 -11.17 43.63
C PRO A 70 -17.50 -10.58 42.33
N SER A 71 -16.61 -9.95 41.55
CA SER A 71 -16.89 -9.50 40.19
C SER A 71 -16.94 -10.70 39.24
N GLU A 72 -18.05 -10.78 38.50
CA GLU A 72 -18.16 -11.55 37.26
C GLU A 72 -17.08 -11.06 36.27
N PRO A 73 -16.63 -11.88 35.31
CA PRO A 73 -15.59 -11.45 34.38
C PRO A 73 -16.12 -10.28 33.56
N ASP A 74 -15.47 -9.13 33.73
CA ASP A 74 -15.71 -7.92 32.96
C ASP A 74 -15.67 -8.29 31.47
N GLY A 75 -16.76 -7.97 30.77
CA GLY A 75 -16.80 -8.08 29.32
C GLY A 75 -15.69 -7.19 28.74
N ALA A 76 -14.83 -7.80 27.92
CA ALA A 76 -13.84 -7.09 27.12
C ALA A 76 -14.53 -5.87 26.46
N GLY A 77 -14.02 -4.68 26.78
CA GLY A 77 -14.63 -3.41 26.43
C GLY A 77 -14.78 -3.27 24.92
N LEU A 78 -16.03 -3.26 24.45
CA LEU A 78 -16.36 -2.88 23.08
C LEU A 78 -16.35 -1.34 23.01
N HIS A 79 -15.29 -0.75 22.48
CA HIS A 79 -15.24 0.68 22.21
C HIS A 79 -15.24 0.95 20.69
N PRO A 80 -16.39 1.31 20.11
CA PRO A 80 -16.44 2.04 18.85
C PRO A 80 -15.62 3.34 18.96
N ILE A 81 -15.07 3.83 17.85
CA ILE A 81 -14.28 5.07 17.82
C ILE A 81 -15.13 6.26 18.34
N GLU A 82 -14.77 6.84 19.49
CA GLU A 82 -15.23 8.18 19.86
C GLU A 82 -14.45 9.21 19.04
N ARG A 83 -15.00 9.60 17.87
CA ARG A 83 -14.41 10.61 16.96
C ARG A 83 -14.56 12.03 17.50
N ALA A 84 -13.97 12.32 18.67
CA ALA A 84 -14.09 13.63 19.29
C ALA A 84 -13.24 14.71 18.57
N THR A 85 -12.23 14.33 17.80
CA THR A 85 -11.35 15.26 17.07
C THR A 85 -10.60 14.54 15.95
N LEU A 86 -10.59 15.10 14.73
CA LEU A 86 -9.84 14.55 13.61
C LEU A 86 -8.35 14.92 13.73
N ARG A 87 -7.45 13.94 13.58
CA ARG A 87 -5.99 14.16 13.68
C ARG A 87 -5.23 13.39 12.61
N ASN A 88 -4.16 13.99 12.09
CA ASN A 88 -3.23 13.26 11.23
C ASN A 88 -2.27 12.39 12.06
N PHE A 89 -1.45 11.59 11.37
CA PHE A 89 -0.52 10.66 12.01
C PHE A 89 0.62 11.30 12.82
N ARG A 90 0.81 12.62 12.71
CA ARG A 90 1.77 13.41 13.50
C ARG A 90 1.08 14.13 14.67
N GLY A 91 -0.22 13.87 14.90
CA GLY A 91 -1.00 14.45 15.99
C GLY A 91 -1.54 15.85 15.74
N TYR A 92 -1.34 16.40 14.53
CA TYR A 92 -1.95 17.68 14.14
C TYR A 92 -3.45 17.52 14.07
N GLU A 93 -4.15 18.45 14.72
CA GLU A 93 -5.60 18.52 14.77
C GLU A 93 -6.11 19.27 13.55
N PHE A 94 -6.89 18.59 12.71
CA PHE A 94 -7.48 19.24 11.56
C PHE A 94 -8.48 20.31 12.03
N PRO A 95 -8.43 21.54 11.49
CA PRO A 95 -9.43 22.55 11.78
C PRO A 95 -10.81 22.10 11.25
N PRO A 96 -11.90 22.76 11.68
CA PRO A 96 -13.23 22.48 11.14
C PRO A 96 -13.25 22.55 9.61
N ALA A 97 -13.99 21.64 8.98
CA ALA A 97 -14.15 21.63 7.53
C ALA A 97 -14.71 22.98 7.04
N PRO A 98 -14.21 23.50 5.90
CA PRO A 98 -14.72 24.74 5.31
C PRO A 98 -16.19 24.58 4.87
N GLU A 99 -16.88 25.71 4.68
CA GLU A 99 -18.23 25.69 4.09
C GLU A 99 -18.17 25.15 2.66
N VAL A 100 -19.13 24.29 2.31
CA VAL A 100 -19.20 23.64 1.01
C VAL A 100 -20.46 24.10 0.26
N PRO A 101 -20.32 24.77 -0.90
CA PRO A 101 -21.46 25.12 -1.73
C PRO A 101 -22.22 23.89 -2.24
N VAL A 102 -23.55 24.03 -2.36
CA VAL A 102 -24.42 23.00 -2.96
C VAL A 102 -24.70 23.34 -4.42
N GLY A 103 -24.69 22.33 -5.29
CA GLY A 103 -25.01 22.49 -6.71
C GLY A 103 -23.78 22.64 -7.60
N PRO A 104 -23.97 23.03 -8.87
CA PRO A 104 -22.88 23.14 -9.83
C PRO A 104 -21.89 24.24 -9.44
N LEU A 105 -20.67 24.13 -9.95
CA LEU A 105 -19.64 25.15 -9.79
C LEU A 105 -20.10 26.48 -10.41
N GLY A 106 -19.75 27.61 -9.77
CA GLY A 106 -20.04 28.94 -10.32
C GLY A 106 -19.42 29.13 -11.70
N GLN A 107 -20.09 29.86 -12.60
CA GLN A 107 -19.66 29.99 -14.01
C GLN A 107 -18.23 30.52 -14.18
N THR A 108 -17.81 31.47 -13.34
CA THR A 108 -16.45 32.00 -13.36
C THR A 108 -15.43 30.91 -13.00
N ALA A 109 -15.61 30.26 -11.85
CA ALA A 109 -14.72 29.19 -11.39
C ALA A 109 -14.68 28.00 -12.36
N ALA A 110 -15.81 27.66 -13.00
CA ALA A 110 -15.84 26.64 -14.05
C ALA A 110 -15.03 27.06 -15.30
N GLY A 111 -15.10 28.33 -15.70
CA GLY A 111 -14.31 28.86 -16.80
C GLY A 111 -12.80 28.91 -16.49
N ASP A 112 -12.44 29.28 -15.27
CA ASP A 112 -11.04 29.27 -14.81
C ASP A 112 -10.50 27.83 -14.76
N LEU A 113 -11.30 26.86 -14.29
CA LEU A 113 -10.93 25.45 -14.26
C LEU A 113 -10.67 24.89 -15.67
N GLU A 114 -11.55 25.19 -16.62
CA GLU A 114 -11.34 24.83 -18.03
C GLU A 114 -10.11 25.50 -18.63
N THR A 115 -9.82 26.75 -18.24
CA THR A 115 -8.59 27.45 -18.67
C THR A 115 -7.36 26.69 -18.19
N VAL A 116 -7.28 26.37 -16.89
CA VAL A 116 -6.19 25.57 -16.30
C VAL A 116 -6.02 24.24 -17.05
N TRP A 117 -7.11 23.50 -17.29
CA TRP A 117 -7.03 22.17 -17.91
C TRP A 117 -6.70 22.21 -19.40
N SER A 118 -7.24 23.19 -20.15
CA SER A 118 -7.06 23.28 -21.59
C SER A 118 -5.64 23.64 -22.02
N THR A 119 -4.89 24.34 -21.16
CA THR A 119 -3.50 24.72 -21.45
C THR A 119 -2.48 23.78 -20.82
N MET A 120 -2.88 22.92 -19.88
CA MET A 120 -2.01 22.10 -19.02
C MET A 120 -0.93 21.28 -19.75
N THR A 121 -1.19 20.86 -20.99
CA THR A 121 -0.20 20.12 -21.80
C THR A 121 0.96 20.97 -22.32
N THR A 122 0.83 22.29 -22.28
CA THR A 122 1.86 23.26 -22.70
C THR A 122 2.34 24.11 -21.52
N GLU A 123 1.41 24.69 -20.76
CA GLU A 123 1.66 25.51 -19.58
C GLU A 123 0.41 25.57 -18.68
N VAL A 124 0.60 25.69 -17.37
CA VAL A 124 -0.53 25.90 -16.45
C VAL A 124 -0.74 27.40 -16.26
N ASP A 125 -1.95 27.89 -16.55
CA ASP A 125 -2.29 29.30 -16.34
C ASP A 125 -2.37 29.61 -14.83
N LEU A 126 -1.34 30.28 -14.32
CA LEU A 126 -1.23 30.62 -12.90
C LEU A 126 -2.28 31.64 -12.44
N ALA A 127 -2.77 32.51 -13.34
CA ALA A 127 -3.80 33.48 -12.99
C ALA A 127 -5.15 32.79 -12.82
N ALA A 128 -5.49 31.87 -13.73
CA ALA A 128 -6.68 31.03 -13.59
C ALA A 128 -6.60 30.13 -12.35
N LEU A 129 -5.43 29.53 -12.08
CA LEU A 129 -5.22 28.71 -10.87
C LEU A 129 -5.39 29.53 -9.58
N SER A 130 -4.88 30.76 -9.53
CA SER A 130 -5.09 31.65 -8.39
C SER A 130 -6.57 32.04 -8.24
N ALA A 131 -7.27 32.30 -9.34
CA ALA A 131 -8.70 32.62 -9.33
C ALA A 131 -9.56 31.46 -8.81
N LEU A 132 -9.15 30.20 -9.04
CA LEU A 132 -9.80 29.04 -8.41
C LEU A 132 -9.74 29.10 -6.88
N GLY A 133 -8.62 29.53 -6.31
CA GLY A 133 -8.48 29.73 -4.86
C GLY A 133 -9.41 30.80 -4.30
N GLU A 134 -9.69 31.85 -5.07
CA GLU A 134 -10.58 32.96 -4.69
C GLU A 134 -12.08 32.66 -4.91
N SER A 135 -12.40 31.51 -5.50
CA SER A 135 -13.79 31.14 -5.86
C SER A 135 -14.72 30.92 -4.66
N GLY A 136 -14.15 30.59 -3.50
CA GLY A 136 -14.89 30.20 -2.29
C GLY A 136 -15.53 28.81 -2.35
N ASP A 137 -15.19 27.98 -3.34
CA ASP A 137 -15.71 26.60 -3.47
C ASP A 137 -14.65 25.56 -3.08
N ALA A 138 -14.63 25.20 -1.79
CA ALA A 138 -13.66 24.26 -1.20
C ALA A 138 -13.52 22.93 -1.95
N ARG A 139 -14.54 22.50 -2.69
CA ARG A 139 -14.52 21.25 -3.47
C ARG A 139 -13.42 21.23 -4.55
N LEU A 140 -12.97 22.40 -4.99
CA LEU A 140 -11.80 22.55 -5.88
C LEU A 140 -10.48 22.14 -5.23
N GLY A 141 -10.44 21.95 -3.90
CA GLY A 141 -9.26 21.43 -3.21
C GLY A 141 -8.79 20.08 -3.76
N TRP A 142 -9.69 19.21 -4.23
CA TRP A 142 -9.32 17.94 -4.88
C TRP A 142 -8.56 18.14 -6.19
N ILE A 143 -8.95 19.15 -6.97
CA ILE A 143 -8.25 19.54 -8.19
C ILE A 143 -6.83 20.04 -7.87
N LEU A 144 -6.70 20.87 -6.82
CA LEU A 144 -5.41 21.38 -6.36
C LEU A 144 -4.51 20.25 -5.82
N SER A 145 -5.07 19.32 -5.06
CA SER A 145 -4.36 18.10 -4.60
C SER A 145 -3.83 17.29 -5.78
N ASP A 146 -4.66 17.05 -6.81
CA ASP A 146 -4.22 16.32 -7.99
C ASP A 146 -3.09 17.05 -8.73
N LEU A 147 -3.17 18.37 -8.90
CA LEU A 147 -2.08 19.17 -9.49
C LEU A 147 -0.79 19.04 -8.66
N LEU A 148 -0.87 19.20 -7.34
CA LEU A 148 0.28 19.08 -6.44
C LEU A 148 0.96 17.71 -6.53
N ARG A 149 0.24 16.65 -6.92
CA ARG A 149 0.84 15.33 -7.14
C ARG A 149 1.78 15.28 -8.34
N PHE A 150 1.47 16.02 -9.40
CA PHE A 150 2.27 16.02 -10.64
C PHE A 150 3.23 17.22 -10.73
N PHE A 151 2.92 18.30 -10.03
CA PHE A 151 3.75 19.50 -9.90
C PHE A 151 4.35 19.57 -8.50
N TYR A 152 5.48 18.87 -8.32
CA TYR A 152 6.15 18.70 -7.02
C TYR A 152 6.80 19.98 -6.46
N TYR A 153 7.16 20.93 -7.33
CA TYR A 153 7.82 22.19 -6.98
C TYR A 153 7.61 23.23 -8.09
N GLY A 154 7.97 24.49 -7.82
CA GLY A 154 7.88 25.60 -8.77
C GLY A 154 6.55 26.36 -8.70
N GLU A 155 6.34 27.27 -9.64
CA GLU A 155 5.26 28.27 -9.56
C GLU A 155 3.85 27.64 -9.52
N VAL A 156 3.62 26.54 -10.24
CA VAL A 156 2.34 25.81 -10.20
C VAL A 156 2.10 25.19 -8.83
N HIS A 157 3.15 24.63 -8.22
CA HIS A 157 3.09 24.04 -6.89
C HIS A 157 2.76 25.12 -5.85
N GLU A 158 3.51 26.22 -5.85
CA GLU A 158 3.32 27.34 -4.93
C GLU A 158 1.92 27.96 -5.08
N ALA A 159 1.46 28.15 -6.32
CA ALA A 159 0.13 28.66 -6.60
C ALA A 159 -0.98 27.70 -6.16
N ALA A 160 -0.81 26.38 -6.32
CA ALA A 160 -1.79 25.40 -5.87
C ALA A 160 -1.88 25.31 -4.34
N VAL A 161 -0.75 25.40 -3.63
CA VAL A 161 -0.73 25.52 -2.16
C VAL A 161 -1.46 26.80 -1.72
N SER A 162 -1.07 27.94 -2.29
CA SER A 162 -1.67 29.25 -1.95
C SER A 162 -3.17 29.30 -2.26
N ALA A 163 -3.60 28.71 -3.38
CA ALA A 163 -5.00 28.58 -3.73
C ALA A 163 -5.75 27.71 -2.71
N PHE A 164 -5.17 26.60 -2.25
CA PHE A 164 -5.80 25.74 -1.24
C PHE A 164 -5.96 26.46 0.10
N GLU A 165 -4.93 27.15 0.58
CA GLU A 165 -4.98 27.93 1.82
C GLU A 165 -6.03 29.05 1.74
N THR A 166 -6.10 29.77 0.61
CA THR A 166 -7.12 30.81 0.37
C THR A 166 -8.53 30.24 0.35
N LEU A 167 -8.71 29.10 -0.31
CA LEU A 167 -10.00 28.45 -0.51
C LEU A 167 -10.58 27.88 0.78
N THR A 168 -9.71 27.37 1.66
CA THR A 168 -10.11 26.63 2.87
C THR A 168 -9.94 27.45 4.15
N GLY A 169 -9.12 28.51 4.12
CA GLY A 169 -8.70 29.26 5.31
C GLY A 169 -7.67 28.54 6.17
N VAL A 170 -7.16 27.38 5.74
CA VAL A 170 -6.12 26.64 6.45
C VAL A 170 -4.75 27.26 6.19
N SER A 171 -3.88 27.20 7.21
CA SER A 171 -2.45 27.47 7.10
C SER A 171 -1.71 26.13 7.16
N LEU A 172 -1.05 25.74 6.08
CA LEU A 172 -0.28 24.50 6.03
C LEU A 172 1.01 24.60 6.87
N ALA A 173 1.46 25.81 7.18
CA ALA A 173 2.64 26.02 8.03
C ALA A 173 2.48 25.44 9.44
N ASP A 174 1.25 25.23 9.90
CA ASP A 174 0.94 24.66 11.20
C ASP A 174 0.88 23.11 11.18
N ASP A 175 0.82 22.49 10.00
CA ASP A 175 0.80 21.04 9.83
C ASP A 175 2.24 20.50 9.63
N PRO A 176 2.79 19.70 10.57
CA PRO A 176 4.12 19.11 10.44
C PRO A 176 4.25 18.18 9.21
N VAL A 177 3.16 17.64 8.67
CA VAL A 177 3.19 16.84 7.43
C VAL A 177 3.53 17.71 6.23
N ALA A 178 3.12 18.98 6.21
CA ALA A 178 3.38 19.90 5.11
C ALA A 178 4.89 20.18 4.91
N VAL A 179 5.69 20.06 5.97
CA VAL A 179 7.16 20.18 5.89
C VAL A 179 7.76 19.10 5.00
N ARG A 180 7.21 17.88 5.04
CA ARG A 180 7.64 16.76 4.19
C ARG A 180 6.98 16.82 2.82
N SER A 181 5.68 17.11 2.78
CA SER A 181 4.90 17.10 1.56
C SER A 181 3.64 17.98 1.71
N PRO A 182 3.64 19.18 1.11
CA PRO A 182 2.43 20.01 1.04
C PRO A 182 1.27 19.27 0.37
N TRP A 183 1.57 18.47 -0.66
CA TRP A 183 0.59 17.59 -1.30
C TRP A 183 -0.07 16.63 -0.31
N GLN A 184 0.74 15.96 0.53
CA GLN A 184 0.22 15.02 1.50
C GLN A 184 -0.69 15.72 2.51
N SER A 185 -0.23 16.84 3.08
CA SER A 185 -1.00 17.64 4.02
C SER A 185 -2.33 18.12 3.43
N VAL A 186 -2.31 18.72 2.23
CA VAL A 186 -3.53 19.14 1.51
C VAL A 186 -4.50 17.97 1.36
N THR A 187 -4.01 16.82 0.92
CA THR A 187 -4.87 15.65 0.68
C THR A 187 -5.41 15.05 1.97
N ASP A 188 -4.60 15.00 3.03
CA ASP A 188 -5.02 14.55 4.36
C ASP A 188 -6.17 15.40 4.91
N HIS A 189 -6.11 16.73 4.75
CA HIS A 189 -7.21 17.63 5.13
C HIS A 189 -8.51 17.26 4.37
N LEU A 190 -8.42 17.09 3.05
CA LEU A 190 -9.56 16.77 2.20
C LEU A 190 -10.21 15.42 2.56
N ILE A 191 -9.37 14.42 2.86
CA ILE A 191 -9.82 13.09 3.33
C ILE A 191 -10.48 13.21 4.71
N ALA A 192 -9.82 13.86 5.67
CA ALA A 192 -10.31 14.00 7.04
C ALA A 192 -11.68 14.69 7.10
N TRP A 193 -11.87 15.75 6.31
CA TRP A 193 -13.16 16.44 6.19
C TRP A 193 -14.22 15.66 5.40
N ASN A 194 -13.84 14.56 4.74
CA ASN A 194 -14.65 13.86 3.74
C ASN A 194 -15.25 14.86 2.72
N LEU A 195 -14.41 15.78 2.24
CA LEU A 195 -14.87 16.90 1.43
C LEU A 195 -15.46 16.39 0.10
N PRO A 196 -16.68 16.76 -0.31
CA PRO A 196 -17.23 16.28 -1.59
C PRO A 196 -16.46 16.86 -2.77
N ALA A 197 -16.45 16.13 -3.89
CA ALA A 197 -15.89 16.62 -5.15
C ALA A 197 -16.90 17.50 -5.91
N ILE A 198 -16.39 18.28 -6.86
CA ILE A 198 -17.22 18.95 -7.87
C ILE A 198 -17.86 17.93 -8.84
N GLU A 199 -18.97 18.32 -9.48
CA GLU A 199 -19.51 17.58 -10.61
C GLU A 199 -18.47 17.51 -11.74
N GLY A 200 -18.34 16.35 -12.40
CA GLY A 200 -17.35 16.15 -13.46
C GLY A 200 -15.90 15.97 -12.98
N TYR A 201 -15.64 15.92 -11.67
CA TYR A 201 -14.28 15.76 -11.12
C TYR A 201 -13.48 14.60 -11.74
N VAL A 202 -14.14 13.45 -11.95
CA VAL A 202 -13.50 12.27 -12.54
C VAL A 202 -12.99 12.54 -13.95
N ASP A 203 -13.69 13.37 -14.75
CA ASP A 203 -13.24 13.74 -16.10
C ASP A 203 -11.95 14.55 -16.06
N TYR A 204 -11.81 15.47 -15.09
CA TYR A 204 -10.59 16.25 -14.90
C TYR A 204 -9.43 15.38 -14.43
N LYS A 205 -9.69 14.49 -13.47
CA LYS A 205 -8.69 13.54 -12.97
C LYS A 205 -8.19 12.64 -14.09
N GLU A 206 -9.10 12.05 -14.87
CA GLU A 206 -8.77 11.21 -16.02
C GLU A 206 -7.84 11.94 -17.00
N ARG A 207 -8.19 13.16 -17.42
CA ARG A 207 -7.37 13.94 -18.36
C ARG A 207 -5.96 14.18 -17.82
N LEU A 208 -5.79 14.40 -16.52
CA LEU A 208 -4.47 14.61 -15.92
C LEU A 208 -3.68 13.31 -15.78
N PHE A 209 -4.32 12.26 -15.24
CA PHE A 209 -3.66 10.99 -14.94
C PHE A 209 -3.24 10.25 -16.22
N THR A 210 -4.07 10.28 -17.27
CA THR A 210 -3.79 9.59 -18.54
C THR A 210 -2.75 10.28 -19.41
N LEU A 211 -2.39 11.55 -19.13
CA LEU A 211 -1.20 12.18 -19.71
C LEU A 211 0.09 11.49 -19.25
N VAL A 212 0.11 10.96 -18.04
CA VAL A 212 1.27 10.28 -17.44
C VAL A 212 1.27 8.79 -17.75
N GLU A 213 0.11 8.15 -17.61
CA GLU A 213 -0.06 6.74 -17.93
C GLU A 213 -1.39 6.49 -18.67
N PRO A 214 -1.36 6.40 -20.01
CA PRO A 214 -2.53 6.07 -20.82
C PRO A 214 -3.15 4.70 -20.46
N GLY A 215 -2.39 3.78 -19.87
CA GLY A 215 -2.88 2.48 -19.42
C GLY A 215 -3.97 2.53 -18.34
N TRP A 216 -4.20 3.69 -17.70
CA TRP A 216 -5.29 3.88 -16.75
C TRP A 216 -6.63 4.23 -17.39
N GLN A 217 -6.67 4.50 -18.70
CA GLN A 217 -7.92 4.85 -19.41
C GLN A 217 -9.07 3.85 -19.13
N PRO A 218 -8.86 2.52 -19.17
CA PRO A 218 -9.94 1.56 -18.90
C PRO A 218 -10.53 1.68 -17.49
N PHE A 219 -9.77 2.19 -16.52
CA PHE A 219 -10.26 2.36 -15.16
C PHE A 219 -11.21 3.56 -15.07
N PHE A 220 -10.89 4.64 -15.80
CA PHE A 220 -11.73 5.85 -15.86
C PHE A 220 -12.96 5.68 -16.76
N ASP A 221 -12.86 4.88 -17.83
CA ASP A 221 -13.97 4.61 -18.76
C ASP A 221 -15.19 4.02 -18.04
N ASP A 222 -14.96 3.29 -16.95
CA ASP A 222 -16.01 2.73 -16.12
C ASP A 222 -16.57 3.77 -15.13
N ARG A 223 -17.54 4.55 -15.59
CA ARG A 223 -18.21 5.58 -14.77
C ARG A 223 -19.10 5.03 -13.65
N ASP A 224 -19.40 3.74 -13.68
CA ASP A 224 -20.15 3.07 -12.63
C ASP A 224 -19.22 2.49 -11.54
N ALA A 225 -17.90 2.71 -11.62
CA ALA A 225 -16.90 2.10 -10.73
C ALA A 225 -17.23 2.36 -9.26
N ASN A 226 -17.13 1.32 -8.43
CA ASN A 226 -17.22 1.42 -6.96
C ASN A 226 -15.89 1.94 -6.39
N ILE A 227 -15.37 3.03 -6.98
CA ILE A 227 -14.10 3.66 -6.62
C ILE A 227 -14.41 5.10 -6.22
N ASP A 228 -14.04 5.47 -5.00
CA ASP A 228 -13.97 6.87 -4.63
C ASP A 228 -12.71 7.51 -5.22
N TRP A 229 -12.84 8.06 -6.42
CA TRP A 229 -11.73 8.67 -7.14
C TRP A 229 -11.06 9.82 -6.39
N ARG A 230 -11.73 10.45 -5.40
CA ARG A 230 -11.11 11.47 -4.54
C ARG A 230 -9.93 10.91 -3.76
N LEU A 231 -10.05 9.67 -3.31
CA LEU A 231 -9.05 9.00 -2.47
C LEU A 231 -7.91 8.39 -3.29
N VAL A 232 -8.08 8.29 -4.61
CA VAL A 232 -7.12 7.64 -5.50
C VAL A 232 -6.09 8.64 -6.02
N SER A 233 -4.81 8.29 -5.86
CA SER A 233 -3.68 9.06 -6.38
C SER A 233 -2.59 8.15 -6.97
N TRP A 234 -1.62 8.75 -7.65
CA TRP A 234 -0.51 8.04 -8.27
C TRP A 234 0.59 7.70 -7.26
N GLY A 235 0.98 6.43 -7.14
CA GLY A 235 2.05 5.96 -6.24
C GLY A 235 3.48 6.26 -6.69
N GLY A 236 3.68 6.89 -7.85
CA GLY A 236 5.03 7.21 -8.38
C GLY A 236 5.63 6.12 -9.28
N VAL A 237 4.90 5.03 -9.51
CA VAL A 237 5.27 3.95 -10.45
C VAL A 237 4.18 3.77 -11.50
N ARG A 238 4.55 3.29 -12.69
CA ARG A 238 3.57 3.04 -13.76
C ARG A 238 2.86 1.70 -13.57
N ILE A 239 1.83 1.48 -14.38
CA ILE A 239 1.12 0.21 -14.48
C ILE A 239 2.08 -0.91 -14.92
N ASP A 240 1.98 -2.09 -14.30
CA ASP A 240 2.62 -3.30 -14.81
C ASP A 240 1.71 -3.98 -15.83
N ASP A 241 1.88 -3.65 -17.11
CA ASP A 241 1.13 -4.18 -18.25
C ASP A 241 1.88 -5.28 -19.01
N ARG A 242 2.98 -5.79 -18.42
CA ARG A 242 3.79 -6.84 -19.03
C ARG A 242 2.98 -8.14 -19.20
N PRO A 243 3.19 -8.87 -20.31
CA PRO A 243 2.55 -10.18 -20.52
C PRO A 243 2.78 -11.15 -19.36
N LEU A 244 1.83 -12.06 -19.14
CA LEU A 244 1.99 -13.16 -18.18
C LEU A 244 3.27 -13.95 -18.48
N GLY A 245 4.12 -14.12 -17.46
CA GLY A 245 5.38 -14.85 -17.56
C GLY A 245 6.57 -14.03 -18.07
N ASP A 246 6.42 -12.72 -18.27
CA ASP A 246 7.53 -11.84 -18.66
C ASP A 246 8.50 -11.60 -17.48
N PRO A 247 9.75 -12.11 -17.54
CA PRO A 247 10.72 -11.95 -16.46
C PRO A 247 11.40 -10.57 -16.47
N GLU A 248 11.27 -9.81 -17.55
CA GLU A 248 12.04 -8.60 -17.80
C GLU A 248 11.73 -7.45 -16.83
N ARG A 249 12.68 -6.53 -16.70
CA ARG A 249 12.50 -5.31 -15.89
C ARG A 249 11.49 -4.37 -16.54
N CYS A 250 10.80 -3.59 -15.70
CA CYS A 250 9.91 -2.54 -16.16
C CYS A 250 10.67 -1.34 -16.76
N VAL A 251 10.86 -1.30 -18.09
CA VAL A 251 11.55 -0.18 -18.78
C VAL A 251 10.92 1.18 -18.47
N ARG A 252 9.59 1.21 -18.29
CA ARG A 252 8.84 2.43 -17.98
C ARG A 252 8.79 2.75 -16.48
N GLY A 253 9.27 1.89 -15.58
CA GLY A 253 9.26 2.13 -14.13
C GLY A 253 7.98 1.71 -13.40
N CYS A 254 7.45 0.52 -13.73
CA CYS A 254 6.50 -0.21 -12.87
C CYS A 254 7.22 -1.05 -11.81
N ILE A 255 6.44 -1.59 -10.86
CA ILE A 255 6.90 -2.64 -9.94
C ILE A 255 6.55 -3.98 -10.57
N PRO A 256 7.56 -4.76 -11.02
CA PRO A 256 7.31 -5.95 -11.82
C PRO A 256 6.76 -7.09 -10.96
N ALA A 257 5.51 -7.50 -11.21
CA ALA A 257 4.97 -8.73 -10.65
C ALA A 257 5.81 -9.94 -11.09
N ARG A 258 5.78 -10.99 -10.26
CA ARG A 258 6.42 -12.28 -10.56
C ARG A 258 5.39 -13.36 -10.77
N ASP A 259 5.51 -14.09 -11.87
CA ASP A 259 4.61 -15.19 -12.21
C ASP A 259 5.35 -16.51 -12.10
N ASP A 260 4.80 -17.42 -11.30
CA ASP A 260 5.30 -18.78 -11.04
C ASP A 260 6.82 -18.80 -10.74
N PRO A 261 7.28 -18.00 -9.74
CA PRO A 261 8.70 -17.93 -9.45
C PRO A 261 9.24 -19.31 -9.02
N PRO A 262 10.47 -19.68 -9.41
CA PRO A 262 11.04 -20.95 -9.02
C PRO A 262 11.18 -21.03 -7.50
N VAL A 263 11.02 -22.23 -6.95
CA VAL A 263 11.11 -22.50 -5.52
C VAL A 263 12.17 -23.56 -5.21
N THR A 264 12.69 -23.55 -3.99
CA THR A 264 13.55 -24.61 -3.45
C THR A 264 12.95 -25.14 -2.14
N ASN A 265 13.39 -26.33 -1.71
CA ASN A 265 13.01 -26.85 -0.39
C ASN A 265 13.71 -26.08 0.75
N ALA A 266 13.33 -26.35 2.00
CA ALA A 266 13.92 -25.69 3.17
C ALA A 266 15.46 -25.72 3.22
N ALA A 267 16.10 -26.83 2.83
CA ALA A 267 17.56 -26.93 2.77
C ALA A 267 18.17 -26.04 1.66
N GLY A 268 17.54 -25.98 0.49
CA GLY A 268 17.88 -25.05 -0.59
C GLY A 268 17.58 -23.59 -0.25
N GLY A 269 16.81 -23.33 0.81
CA GLY A 269 16.49 -22.03 1.38
C GLY A 269 17.51 -21.48 2.39
N ALA A 270 18.62 -22.18 2.66
CA ALA A 270 19.62 -21.78 3.65
C ALA A 270 20.35 -20.46 3.33
N TRP A 271 20.13 -19.89 2.15
CA TRP A 271 20.62 -18.56 1.79
C TRP A 271 19.86 -17.43 2.49
N TYR A 272 18.59 -17.67 2.87
CA TYR A 272 17.78 -16.70 3.58
C TYR A 272 18.03 -16.85 5.08
N PRO A 273 18.41 -15.79 5.81
CA PRO A 273 18.72 -15.92 7.23
C PRO A 273 17.50 -16.29 8.07
N ASP A 274 17.72 -17.07 9.12
CA ASP A 274 16.65 -17.65 9.95
C ASP A 274 15.86 -16.60 10.72
N ASP A 275 16.46 -15.45 11.03
CA ASP A 275 15.84 -14.33 11.73
C ASP A 275 15.05 -13.38 10.81
N ARG A 276 14.99 -13.68 9.50
CA ARG A 276 14.33 -12.81 8.52
C ARG A 276 12.91 -13.23 8.24
N ILE A 277 12.07 -12.22 7.99
CA ILE A 277 10.63 -12.40 7.80
C ILE A 277 10.32 -13.08 6.47
N VAL A 278 9.43 -14.06 6.53
CA VAL A 278 8.74 -14.65 5.39
C VAL A 278 7.24 -14.42 5.54
N PHE A 279 6.57 -14.31 4.41
CA PHE A 279 5.12 -14.45 4.33
C PHE A 279 4.83 -15.86 3.85
N ALA A 280 4.03 -16.62 4.58
CA ALA A 280 3.87 -18.04 4.32
C ALA A 280 2.41 -18.48 4.27
N VAL A 281 2.13 -19.46 3.42
CA VAL A 281 0.80 -20.04 3.21
C VAL A 281 0.87 -21.56 3.27
N VAL A 282 -0.25 -22.18 3.65
CA VAL A 282 -0.47 -23.62 3.51
C VAL A 282 -1.75 -23.79 2.69
N ILE A 283 -1.62 -24.31 1.47
CA ILE A 283 -2.73 -24.47 0.54
C ILE A 283 -2.68 -25.88 -0.01
N GLY A 284 -3.80 -26.61 0.02
CA GLY A 284 -3.85 -27.99 -0.48
C GLY A 284 -2.84 -28.95 0.18
N GLY A 285 -2.40 -28.63 1.41
CA GLY A 285 -1.36 -29.38 2.13
C GLY A 285 0.08 -29.04 1.74
N GLU A 286 0.29 -28.08 0.83
CA GLU A 286 1.61 -27.59 0.45
C GLU A 286 1.93 -26.29 1.20
N ALA A 287 3.05 -26.29 1.92
CA ALA A 287 3.60 -25.11 2.59
C ALA A 287 4.57 -24.37 1.67
N ARG A 288 4.41 -23.05 1.54
CA ARG A 288 5.29 -22.18 0.75
C ARG A 288 5.58 -20.86 1.47
N ALA A 289 6.84 -20.47 1.48
CA ALA A 289 7.34 -19.22 2.04
C ALA A 289 7.82 -18.25 0.95
N TYR A 290 7.47 -16.98 1.11
CA TYR A 290 7.87 -15.87 0.26
C TYR A 290 8.76 -14.93 1.09
N PRO A 291 10.07 -14.83 0.80
CA PRO A 291 11.00 -13.94 1.51
C PRO A 291 10.53 -12.48 1.46
N LYS A 292 10.52 -11.78 2.60
CA LYS A 292 10.05 -10.37 2.64
C LYS A 292 10.80 -9.48 1.66
N ASN A 293 12.11 -9.66 1.53
CA ASN A 293 12.93 -8.84 0.63
C ASN A 293 12.63 -9.07 -0.86
N PHE A 294 12.22 -10.28 -1.23
CA PHE A 294 11.70 -10.58 -2.57
C PHE A 294 10.34 -9.88 -2.78
N MET A 295 9.45 -9.99 -1.79
CA MET A 295 8.13 -9.36 -1.85
C MET A 295 8.19 -7.83 -1.82
N GLU A 296 9.19 -7.22 -1.17
CA GLU A 296 9.38 -5.76 -1.18
C GLU A 296 9.80 -5.20 -2.54
N ILE A 297 10.44 -6.02 -3.38
CA ILE A 297 10.83 -5.63 -4.73
C ILE A 297 9.72 -5.89 -5.75
N HIS A 298 8.97 -6.99 -5.58
CA HIS A 298 7.98 -7.41 -6.57
C HIS A 298 6.56 -7.02 -6.22
N GLU A 299 6.25 -6.96 -4.92
CA GLU A 299 4.97 -6.54 -4.33
C GLU A 299 3.70 -7.26 -4.84
N MET A 300 3.85 -8.19 -5.77
CA MET A 300 2.79 -8.96 -6.42
C MET A 300 3.39 -10.24 -6.99
N VAL A 301 2.85 -11.38 -6.59
CA VAL A 301 3.21 -12.69 -7.15
C VAL A 301 1.96 -13.39 -7.63
N ASN A 302 1.98 -13.98 -8.82
CA ASN A 302 0.96 -14.97 -9.21
C ASN A 302 1.60 -16.34 -9.17
N ASP A 303 1.01 -17.28 -8.43
CA ASP A 303 1.66 -18.57 -8.15
C ASP A 303 0.65 -19.72 -8.14
N THR A 304 1.17 -20.94 -8.23
CA THR A 304 0.43 -22.18 -8.07
C THR A 304 0.94 -22.95 -6.85
N VAL A 305 0.09 -23.10 -5.84
CA VAL A 305 0.41 -23.76 -4.56
C VAL A 305 -0.68 -24.77 -4.23
N GLY A 306 -0.33 -26.03 -3.94
CA GLY A 306 -1.31 -27.05 -3.58
C GLY A 306 -2.36 -27.31 -4.66
N GLY A 307 -2.02 -27.07 -5.93
CA GLY A 307 -2.92 -27.18 -7.08
C GLY A 307 -3.91 -26.02 -7.25
N ARG A 308 -3.78 -24.94 -6.47
CA ARG A 308 -4.62 -23.73 -6.57
C ARG A 308 -3.84 -22.56 -7.16
N ARG A 309 -4.50 -21.73 -7.97
CA ARG A 309 -3.94 -20.45 -8.45
C ARG A 309 -4.19 -19.36 -7.44
N ILE A 310 -3.13 -18.64 -7.08
CA ILE A 310 -3.21 -17.48 -6.21
C ILE A 310 -2.60 -16.23 -6.84
N GLY A 311 -3.12 -15.08 -6.46
CA GLY A 311 -2.48 -13.78 -6.57
C GLY A 311 -2.11 -13.28 -5.17
N PHE A 312 -0.86 -12.89 -4.98
CA PHE A 312 -0.25 -12.63 -3.68
C PHE A 312 0.31 -11.21 -3.65
N PRO A 313 -0.52 -10.18 -3.42
CA PRO A 313 -0.04 -8.83 -3.19
C PRO A 313 0.69 -8.70 -1.85
N TYR A 314 1.74 -7.88 -1.84
CA TYR A 314 2.33 -7.32 -0.63
C TYR A 314 2.41 -5.79 -0.75
N CYS A 315 1.56 -5.10 0.02
CA CYS A 315 1.63 -3.64 0.13
C CYS A 315 2.72 -3.27 1.14
N THR A 316 3.89 -2.85 0.63
CA THR A 316 5.02 -2.40 1.47
C THR A 316 4.65 -1.23 2.37
N LEU A 317 3.81 -0.32 1.87
CA LEU A 317 3.31 0.85 2.61
C LEU A 317 2.38 0.45 3.77
N CYS A 318 1.68 -0.67 3.64
CA CYS A 318 0.64 -1.10 4.57
C CYS A 318 1.12 -2.20 5.53
N GLY A 319 2.32 -2.74 5.32
CA GLY A 319 2.78 -3.95 6.02
C GLY A 319 1.88 -5.17 5.77
N SER A 320 1.13 -5.19 4.65
CA SER A 320 0.04 -6.14 4.42
C SER A 320 0.34 -7.11 3.28
N ALA A 321 0.49 -8.38 3.63
CA ALA A 321 0.68 -9.50 2.72
C ALA A 321 -0.60 -10.35 2.69
N GLN A 322 -1.16 -10.58 1.51
CA GLN A 322 -2.44 -11.27 1.33
C GLN A 322 -2.32 -12.28 0.19
N ALA A 323 -3.06 -13.38 0.26
CA ALA A 323 -3.09 -14.40 -0.79
C ALA A 323 -4.52 -14.66 -1.23
N TYR A 324 -4.85 -14.30 -2.47
CA TYR A 324 -6.18 -14.43 -3.04
C TYR A 324 -6.26 -15.60 -4.02
N PHE A 325 -7.29 -16.43 -3.91
CA PHE A 325 -7.58 -17.48 -4.88
C PHE A 325 -8.14 -16.87 -6.16
N THR A 326 -7.34 -16.84 -7.23
CA THR A 326 -7.77 -16.31 -8.54
C THR A 326 -8.39 -17.39 -9.42
N ASP A 327 -8.28 -18.67 -9.03
CA ASP A 327 -9.02 -19.77 -9.67
C ASP A 327 -10.44 -19.97 -9.12
N ASP A 328 -10.84 -19.21 -8.09
CA ASP A 328 -12.17 -19.27 -7.47
C ASP A 328 -13.06 -18.12 -7.94
N VAL A 329 -13.30 -18.10 -9.25
CA VAL A 329 -14.12 -17.09 -9.94
C VAL A 329 -15.23 -17.78 -10.76
N PRO A 330 -16.29 -17.05 -11.17
CA PRO A 330 -17.34 -17.64 -12.00
C PRO A 330 -16.78 -18.35 -13.25
N ALA A 331 -17.40 -19.46 -13.66
CA ALA A 331 -16.86 -20.34 -14.70
C ALA A 331 -16.69 -19.70 -16.10
N ASP A 332 -17.33 -18.55 -16.34
CA ASP A 332 -17.21 -17.76 -17.57
C ASP A 332 -16.18 -16.63 -17.47
N VAL A 333 -15.47 -16.53 -16.34
CA VAL A 333 -14.35 -15.61 -16.11
C VAL A 333 -13.05 -16.36 -16.31
N GLU A 334 -12.16 -15.81 -17.14
CA GLU A 334 -10.78 -16.27 -17.22
C GLU A 334 -10.05 -15.91 -15.91
N THR A 335 -9.22 -16.83 -15.41
CA THR A 335 -8.45 -16.67 -14.17
C THR A 335 -7.73 -15.32 -14.14
N PRO A 336 -8.06 -14.43 -13.19
CA PRO A 336 -7.41 -13.12 -13.08
C PRO A 336 -5.90 -13.24 -12.86
N VAL A 337 -5.17 -12.33 -13.46
CA VAL A 337 -3.73 -12.18 -13.32
C VAL A 337 -3.45 -10.84 -12.65
N LEU A 338 -3.14 -10.88 -11.36
CA LEU A 338 -3.02 -9.66 -10.56
C LEU A 338 -1.71 -8.94 -10.87
N ARG A 339 -1.81 -7.60 -10.95
CA ARG A 339 -0.73 -6.69 -11.32
C ARG A 339 -0.79 -5.39 -10.51
N THR A 340 0.34 -4.70 -10.45
CA THR A 340 0.43 -3.36 -9.87
C THR A 340 -0.21 -2.35 -10.83
N SER A 341 -1.23 -1.61 -10.38
CA SER A 341 -1.81 -0.52 -11.18
C SER A 341 -0.95 0.75 -11.20
N GLY A 342 -0.13 0.94 -10.16
CA GLY A 342 0.59 2.19 -9.89
C GLY A 342 -0.24 3.23 -9.15
N LEU A 343 -1.54 2.97 -8.92
CA LEU A 343 -2.44 3.80 -8.14
C LEU A 343 -2.48 3.35 -6.68
N LEU A 344 -2.78 4.29 -5.79
CA LEU A 344 -2.96 4.07 -4.36
C LEU A 344 -4.29 4.70 -3.91
N SER A 345 -4.93 4.12 -2.91
CA SER A 345 -6.05 4.69 -2.18
C SER A 345 -5.74 4.68 -0.68
N ARG A 346 -5.65 5.86 -0.06
CA ARG A 346 -5.29 6.01 1.37
C ARG A 346 -4.03 5.24 1.77
N SER A 347 -2.94 5.44 1.02
CA SER A 347 -1.66 4.71 1.16
C SER A 347 -1.73 3.19 0.90
N ASN A 348 -2.89 2.63 0.58
CA ASN A 348 -3.04 1.24 0.16
C ASN A 348 -2.85 1.08 -1.35
N LYS A 349 -2.19 -0.01 -1.76
CA LYS A 349 -2.04 -0.33 -3.17
C LYS A 349 -3.41 -0.62 -3.79
N VAL A 350 -3.61 -0.14 -5.02
CA VAL A 350 -4.70 -0.58 -5.88
C VAL A 350 -4.11 -1.59 -6.87
N MET A 351 -4.67 -2.80 -6.92
CA MET A 351 -4.25 -3.82 -7.87
C MET A 351 -5.27 -3.94 -9.01
N TYR A 352 -4.87 -4.55 -10.12
CA TYR A 352 -5.77 -4.77 -11.24
C TYR A 352 -5.50 -6.12 -11.90
N ASP A 353 -6.49 -6.62 -12.63
CA ASP A 353 -6.37 -7.82 -13.45
C ASP A 353 -5.88 -7.49 -14.86
N LEU A 354 -4.79 -8.13 -15.27
CA LEU A 354 -4.21 -7.96 -16.60
C LEU A 354 -5.18 -8.38 -17.72
N VAL A 355 -6.05 -9.36 -17.48
CA VAL A 355 -6.94 -9.96 -18.49
C VAL A 355 -8.09 -9.03 -18.82
N THR A 356 -8.87 -8.64 -17.81
CA THR A 356 -10.10 -7.85 -17.97
C THR A 356 -9.92 -6.35 -17.77
N LYS A 357 -8.77 -5.93 -17.25
CA LYS A 357 -8.51 -4.56 -16.77
C LYS A 357 -9.41 -4.10 -15.62
N SER A 358 -10.07 -5.05 -14.94
CA SER A 358 -10.83 -4.77 -13.72
C SER A 358 -9.89 -4.39 -12.59
N VAL A 359 -10.24 -3.35 -11.84
CA VAL A 359 -9.50 -2.93 -10.65
C VAL A 359 -10.04 -3.66 -9.43
N PHE A 360 -9.14 -4.03 -8.52
CA PHE A 360 -9.46 -4.62 -7.24
C PHE A 360 -8.99 -3.73 -6.09
N ASP A 361 -9.80 -3.63 -5.05
CA ASP A 361 -9.32 -3.18 -3.75
C ASP A 361 -8.42 -4.29 -3.17
N THR A 362 -7.15 -3.96 -2.95
CA THR A 362 -6.16 -4.95 -2.49
C THR A 362 -6.46 -5.48 -1.08
N PHE A 363 -7.17 -4.72 -0.25
CA PHE A 363 -7.47 -5.07 1.13
C PHE A 363 -8.71 -5.94 1.29
N THR A 364 -9.66 -5.83 0.35
CA THR A 364 -10.94 -6.57 0.41
C THR A 364 -11.03 -7.69 -0.62
N GLY A 365 -10.22 -7.66 -1.69
CA GLY A 365 -10.32 -8.58 -2.82
C GLY A 365 -11.53 -8.34 -3.71
N GLU A 366 -12.29 -7.26 -3.48
CA GLU A 366 -13.46 -6.88 -4.28
C GLU A 366 -13.02 -6.25 -5.61
N ALA A 367 -13.61 -6.71 -6.72
CA ALA A 367 -13.51 -6.01 -7.99
C ALA A 367 -14.35 -4.75 -7.92
N VAL A 368 -13.70 -3.58 -8.01
CA VAL A 368 -14.33 -2.26 -7.86
C VAL A 368 -14.57 -1.56 -9.20
N SER A 369 -13.99 -2.06 -10.29
CA SER A 369 -14.30 -1.61 -11.65
C SER A 369 -14.23 -2.73 -12.67
N GLY A 370 -14.67 -2.44 -13.89
CA GLY A 370 -14.55 -3.29 -15.05
C GLY A 370 -15.48 -4.50 -15.05
N PRO A 371 -15.26 -5.43 -15.98
CA PRO A 371 -16.12 -6.60 -16.18
C PRO A 371 -16.29 -7.49 -14.93
N LEU A 372 -15.29 -7.55 -14.04
CA LEU A 372 -15.36 -8.38 -12.84
C LEU A 372 -16.23 -7.75 -11.75
N ARG A 373 -16.27 -6.41 -11.66
CA ARG A 373 -17.21 -5.70 -10.78
C ARG A 373 -18.66 -5.92 -11.23
N GLU A 374 -18.93 -5.84 -12.53
CA GLU A 374 -20.27 -6.12 -13.08
C GLU A 374 -20.78 -7.54 -12.76
N LYS A 375 -19.85 -8.48 -12.56
CA LYS A 375 -20.12 -9.85 -12.15
C LYS A 375 -20.16 -10.04 -10.62
N GLY A 376 -19.87 -8.99 -9.84
CA GLY A 376 -19.83 -9.04 -8.38
C GLY A 376 -18.70 -9.93 -7.84
N VAL A 377 -17.54 -9.96 -8.53
CA VAL A 377 -16.40 -10.79 -8.11
C VAL A 377 -15.76 -10.22 -6.85
N VAL A 378 -15.66 -11.07 -5.83
CA VAL A 378 -14.83 -10.86 -4.63
C VAL A 378 -13.93 -12.08 -4.51
N LEU A 379 -12.63 -11.88 -4.45
CA LEU A 379 -11.67 -12.97 -4.37
C LEU A 379 -11.63 -13.52 -2.94
N ASN A 380 -11.80 -14.84 -2.79
CA ASN A 380 -11.56 -15.52 -1.53
C ASN A 380 -10.07 -15.47 -1.18
N GLN A 381 -9.75 -15.31 0.09
CA GLN A 381 -8.37 -15.25 0.57
C GLN A 381 -7.96 -16.56 1.26
N ALA A 382 -6.65 -16.81 1.31
CA ALA A 382 -6.04 -17.78 2.21
C ALA A 382 -5.33 -17.01 3.34
N THR A 383 -5.24 -17.61 4.53
CA THR A 383 -4.47 -17.04 5.62
C THR A 383 -2.99 -16.96 5.28
N VAL A 384 -2.42 -15.78 5.47
CA VAL A 384 -0.97 -15.54 5.39
C VAL A 384 -0.40 -15.45 6.78
N VAL A 385 0.57 -16.31 7.07
CA VAL A 385 1.36 -16.26 8.31
C VAL A 385 2.62 -15.45 8.06
N THR A 386 2.74 -14.32 8.74
CA THR A 386 3.98 -13.55 8.81
C THR A 386 4.80 -14.05 9.99
N THR A 387 6.02 -14.52 9.73
CA THR A 387 6.91 -15.05 10.77
C THR A 387 8.37 -15.05 10.28
N THR A 388 9.32 -15.48 11.12
CA THR A 388 10.71 -15.69 10.71
C THR A 388 10.87 -17.00 9.92
N TRP A 389 11.86 -17.03 9.01
CA TRP A 389 12.18 -18.23 8.23
C TRP A 389 12.57 -19.41 9.12
N GLY A 390 13.31 -19.15 10.20
CA GLY A 390 13.74 -20.12 11.20
C GLY A 390 12.56 -20.85 11.83
N GLU A 391 11.60 -20.09 12.33
CA GLU A 391 10.42 -20.65 13.00
C GLU A 391 9.48 -21.34 12.01
N TRP A 392 9.29 -20.75 10.83
CA TRP A 392 8.45 -21.33 9.78
C TRP A 392 8.93 -22.72 9.35
N LYS A 393 10.20 -22.86 8.97
CA LYS A 393 10.73 -24.15 8.50
C LYS A 393 10.86 -25.19 9.61
N ALA A 394 10.94 -24.76 10.88
CA ALA A 394 10.89 -25.67 12.01
C ALA A 394 9.48 -26.27 12.20
N ALA A 395 8.44 -25.45 12.02
CA ALA A 395 7.04 -25.89 12.07
C ALA A 395 6.61 -26.67 10.81
N HIS A 396 7.15 -26.29 9.64
CA HIS A 396 6.81 -26.84 8.32
C HIS A 396 8.06 -27.36 7.60
N PRO A 397 8.63 -28.51 7.99
CA PRO A 397 9.92 -28.99 7.46
C PRO A 397 9.89 -29.32 5.96
N GLU A 398 8.71 -29.64 5.42
CA GLU A 398 8.51 -29.91 3.99
C GLU A 398 8.21 -28.63 3.18
N THR A 399 8.27 -27.45 3.81
CA THR A 399 8.01 -26.17 3.13
C THR A 399 8.97 -25.95 1.97
N THR A 400 8.44 -25.30 0.94
CA THR A 400 9.24 -24.64 -0.07
C THR A 400 9.45 -23.16 0.26
N ILE A 401 10.43 -22.54 -0.36
CA ILE A 401 10.69 -21.10 -0.33
C ILE A 401 10.98 -20.62 -1.76
N VAL A 402 10.55 -19.41 -2.12
CA VAL A 402 10.97 -18.80 -3.39
C VAL A 402 12.50 -18.81 -3.50
N ALA A 403 13.02 -19.19 -4.67
CA ALA A 403 14.45 -19.28 -4.92
C ALA A 403 15.13 -17.91 -4.77
N ARG A 404 16.42 -17.92 -4.40
CA ARG A 404 17.19 -16.72 -4.06
C ARG A 404 17.13 -15.60 -5.10
N ASP A 405 17.14 -15.99 -6.38
CA ASP A 405 17.14 -15.05 -7.50
C ASP A 405 15.76 -14.82 -8.09
N GLY A 406 14.69 -15.41 -7.52
CA GLY A 406 13.31 -15.26 -7.99
C GLY A 406 13.10 -15.60 -9.46
N GLY A 407 14.03 -16.32 -10.11
CA GLY A 407 14.01 -16.61 -11.54
C GLY A 407 14.59 -15.53 -12.46
N ILE A 408 15.26 -14.50 -11.92
CA ILE A 408 15.82 -13.38 -12.71
C ILE A 408 17.35 -13.27 -12.70
N GLY A 409 18.05 -14.29 -12.19
CA GLY A 409 19.50 -14.39 -12.29
C GLY A 409 20.30 -13.39 -11.45
N HIS A 410 19.64 -12.65 -10.55
CA HIS A 410 20.29 -11.77 -9.58
C HIS A 410 19.57 -11.82 -8.22
N ASN A 411 20.34 -11.57 -7.15
CA ASN A 411 19.86 -11.68 -5.79
C ASN A 411 19.24 -10.36 -5.30
N TYR A 412 18.35 -10.46 -4.33
CA TYR A 412 17.74 -9.32 -3.66
C TYR A 412 18.54 -8.90 -2.42
N PRO A 413 18.77 -7.59 -2.19
CA PRO A 413 19.24 -7.08 -0.90
C PRO A 413 18.33 -7.57 0.23
N LEU A 414 18.84 -7.73 1.45
CA LEU A 414 18.00 -8.16 2.59
C LEU A 414 17.07 -7.06 3.12
N ASP A 415 17.41 -5.80 2.85
CA ASP A 415 16.62 -4.61 3.20
C ASP A 415 16.62 -3.64 2.01
N PRO A 416 15.77 -3.89 1.00
CA PRO A 416 15.68 -3.06 -0.19
C PRO A 416 15.04 -1.68 0.08
N LEU A 417 14.17 -1.56 1.09
CA LEU A 417 13.45 -0.32 1.36
C LEU A 417 14.26 0.67 2.22
N ARG A 418 15.25 0.20 3.00
CA ARG A 418 16.18 1.05 3.76
C ARG A 418 15.47 2.04 4.68
N GLY A 419 14.44 1.58 5.38
CA GLY A 419 13.67 2.41 6.32
C GLY A 419 12.83 3.52 5.67
N ARG A 420 12.47 3.39 4.38
CA ARG A 420 11.66 4.37 3.62
C ARG A 420 10.48 4.93 4.40
N ASP A 421 9.81 4.07 5.15
CA ASP A 421 8.55 4.36 5.83
C ASP A 421 8.71 4.47 7.36
N ASP A 422 9.92 4.49 7.93
CA ASP A 422 10.14 4.51 9.39
C ASP A 422 9.46 5.71 10.08
N ASP A 423 9.27 6.78 9.32
CA ASP A 423 8.67 8.06 9.72
C ASP A 423 7.15 8.15 9.51
N GLY A 424 6.46 7.02 9.43
CA GLY A 424 5.01 6.97 9.21
C GLY A 424 4.61 7.01 7.72
N PRO A 425 3.29 6.99 7.44
CA PRO A 425 2.76 6.96 6.08
C PRO A 425 3.33 8.08 5.20
N ILE A 426 3.84 7.71 4.02
CA ILE A 426 4.39 8.66 3.03
C ILE A 426 3.37 9.06 1.95
N PHE A 427 2.15 8.50 2.03
CA PHE A 427 0.99 8.85 1.22
C PHE A 427 -0.17 9.25 2.14
N PRO A 428 -1.12 10.05 1.63
CA PRO A 428 -2.27 10.53 2.40
C PRO A 428 -3.10 9.38 2.96
N ILE A 429 -3.53 9.53 4.20
CA ILE A 429 -4.47 8.63 4.88
C ILE A 429 -5.63 9.38 5.54
N GLY A 430 -5.52 10.69 5.71
CA GLY A 430 -6.50 11.55 6.39
C GLY A 430 -6.44 11.42 7.91
N ASP A 431 -7.63 11.23 8.50
CA ASP A 431 -7.80 11.04 9.94
C ASP A 431 -7.26 9.68 10.40
N LEU A 432 -6.61 9.65 11.56
CA LEU A 432 -6.03 8.45 12.16
C LEU A 432 -6.92 7.88 13.27
N ASP A 433 -7.09 6.56 13.28
CA ASP A 433 -7.57 5.86 14.46
C ASP A 433 -6.48 5.77 15.54
N GLY A 434 -6.59 6.62 16.56
CA GLY A 434 -5.58 6.76 17.62
C GLY A 434 -5.52 5.63 18.66
N ARG A 435 -6.25 4.52 18.49
CA ARG A 435 -6.22 3.39 19.45
C ARG A 435 -4.87 2.67 19.50
N LEU A 436 -4.13 2.65 18.38
CA LEU A 436 -2.78 2.09 18.30
C LEU A 436 -1.87 3.02 17.49
N THR A 437 -0.55 2.79 17.57
CA THR A 437 0.41 3.53 16.74
C THR A 437 0.26 3.14 15.26
N VAL A 438 0.67 4.02 14.35
CA VAL A 438 0.40 3.82 12.91
C VAL A 438 0.94 2.49 12.35
N HIS A 439 2.15 2.10 12.74
CA HIS A 439 2.80 0.87 12.27
C HIS A 439 2.68 -0.31 13.25
N GLU A 440 1.83 -0.21 14.27
CA GLU A 440 1.47 -1.37 15.08
C GLU A 440 0.92 -2.45 14.14
N GLN A 441 1.53 -3.64 14.14
CA GLN A 441 1.06 -4.74 13.32
C GLN A 441 -0.15 -5.38 13.98
N VAL A 442 -1.26 -5.47 13.25
CA VAL A 442 -2.46 -6.18 13.71
C VAL A 442 -2.75 -7.36 12.81
N PHE A 443 -3.16 -8.49 13.39
CA PHE A 443 -3.81 -9.57 12.65
C PHE A 443 -5.31 -9.28 12.63
N GLY A 444 -5.85 -9.05 11.44
CA GLY A 444 -7.24 -8.70 11.25
C GLY A 444 -8.03 -9.84 10.61
N VAL A 445 -9.27 -9.99 11.06
CA VAL A 445 -10.27 -10.90 10.50
C VAL A 445 -11.58 -10.16 10.28
N VAL A 446 -12.37 -10.64 9.32
CA VAL A 446 -13.74 -10.15 9.09
C VAL A 446 -14.68 -11.34 9.27
N LEU A 447 -15.62 -11.21 10.21
CA LEU A 447 -16.60 -12.27 10.49
C LEU A 447 -17.66 -12.36 9.38
N ASP A 448 -18.40 -13.46 9.35
CA ASP A 448 -19.47 -13.71 8.36
C ASP A 448 -20.55 -12.61 8.32
N ASP A 449 -20.76 -11.90 9.43
CA ASP A 449 -21.70 -10.78 9.53
C ASP A 449 -21.09 -9.42 9.09
N GLY A 450 -19.83 -9.42 8.65
CA GLY A 450 -19.07 -8.26 8.23
C GLY A 450 -18.33 -7.54 9.35
N THR A 451 -18.44 -7.99 10.61
CA THR A 451 -17.76 -7.36 11.75
C THR A 451 -16.24 -7.53 11.64
N PRO A 452 -15.45 -6.44 11.57
CA PRO A 452 -14.00 -6.55 11.62
C PRO A 452 -13.49 -6.69 13.05
N VAL A 453 -12.52 -7.58 13.24
CA VAL A 453 -11.84 -7.80 14.53
C VAL A 453 -10.33 -7.77 14.29
N ALA A 454 -9.59 -7.11 15.18
CA ALA A 454 -8.13 -7.02 15.08
C ALA A 454 -7.42 -7.32 16.40
N PHE A 455 -6.22 -7.86 16.29
CA PHE A 455 -5.37 -8.25 17.41
C PHE A 455 -3.96 -7.68 17.19
N PRO A 456 -3.42 -6.83 18.09
CA PRO A 456 -2.01 -6.44 18.05
C PRO A 456 -1.10 -7.68 18.11
N VAL A 457 -0.30 -7.89 17.07
CA VAL A 457 0.41 -9.15 16.84
C VAL A 457 1.42 -9.43 17.93
N ASP A 458 2.24 -8.43 18.30
CA ASP A 458 3.30 -8.60 19.30
C ASP A 458 2.74 -8.95 20.68
N ALA A 459 1.66 -8.27 21.09
CA ALA A 459 0.96 -8.56 22.34
C ALA A 459 0.29 -9.95 22.32
N ALA A 460 -0.34 -10.31 21.19
CA ALA A 460 -0.98 -11.61 21.03
C ALA A 460 0.04 -12.76 21.07
N VAL A 461 1.14 -12.67 20.32
CA VAL A 461 2.22 -13.67 20.32
C VAL A 461 2.80 -13.83 21.72
N SER A 462 3.16 -12.72 22.37
CA SER A 462 3.71 -12.74 23.74
C SER A 462 2.78 -13.44 24.74
N THR A 463 1.47 -13.19 24.62
CA THR A 463 0.45 -13.81 25.47
C THR A 463 0.35 -15.31 25.22
N LEU A 464 0.34 -15.74 23.96
CA LEU A 464 0.27 -17.16 23.59
C LEU A 464 1.52 -17.94 24.02
N GLU A 465 2.71 -17.35 23.87
CA GLU A 465 3.98 -17.95 24.31
C GLU A 465 4.04 -18.13 25.83
N ALA A 466 3.42 -17.21 26.58
CA ALA A 466 3.27 -17.33 28.04
C ALA A 466 2.22 -18.37 28.47
N GLY A 467 1.55 -19.03 27.53
CA GLY A 467 0.48 -20.00 27.78
C GLY A 467 -0.89 -19.38 28.06
N GLY A 468 -1.06 -18.09 27.76
CA GLY A 468 -2.33 -17.39 27.83
C GLY A 468 -3.24 -17.69 26.62
N THR A 469 -4.40 -17.03 26.60
CA THR A 469 -5.39 -17.14 25.52
C THR A 469 -5.66 -15.77 24.92
N VAL A 470 -5.80 -15.70 23.60
CA VAL A 470 -6.09 -14.47 22.86
C VAL A 470 -7.40 -14.71 22.12
N GLU A 471 -8.49 -14.14 22.65
CA GLU A 471 -9.85 -14.37 22.13
C GLU A 471 -10.66 -13.08 22.13
N LEU A 472 -11.38 -12.82 21.03
CA LEU A 472 -12.32 -11.71 20.92
C LEU A 472 -13.42 -12.06 19.91
N ALA A 473 -14.67 -11.76 20.24
CA ALA A 473 -15.82 -11.93 19.35
C ALA A 473 -15.95 -13.34 18.72
N GLY A 474 -15.57 -14.40 19.46
CA GLY A 474 -15.62 -15.79 18.98
C GLY A 474 -14.44 -16.22 18.10
N VAL A 475 -13.46 -15.35 17.92
CA VAL A 475 -12.18 -15.62 17.25
C VAL A 475 -11.11 -15.90 18.30
N SER A 476 -10.36 -16.98 18.13
CA SER A 476 -9.17 -17.27 18.95
C SER A 476 -7.93 -17.27 18.08
N LEU A 477 -6.84 -16.62 18.53
CA LEU A 477 -5.55 -16.73 17.85
C LEU A 477 -4.75 -17.95 18.33
N ARG A 478 -4.00 -18.55 17.41
CA ARG A 478 -3.09 -19.68 17.64
C ARG A 478 -1.73 -19.38 17.02
N LEU A 479 -0.66 -19.86 17.65
CA LEU A 479 0.67 -19.80 17.07
C LEU A 479 0.81 -20.78 15.91
N ASP A 480 1.43 -20.34 14.83
CA ASP A 480 1.91 -21.18 13.73
C ASP A 480 3.31 -20.74 13.33
N GLY A 481 4.31 -21.55 13.71
CA GLY A 481 5.72 -21.28 13.42
C GLY A 481 6.16 -19.87 13.81
N GLY A 482 5.83 -19.40 15.02
CA GLY A 482 6.20 -18.06 15.52
C GLY A 482 5.23 -16.93 15.13
N GLY A 483 4.44 -17.12 14.06
CA GLY A 483 3.37 -16.20 13.67
C GLY A 483 2.03 -16.60 14.28
N VAL A 484 0.95 -15.97 13.81
CA VAL A 484 -0.42 -16.23 14.28
C VAL A 484 -1.37 -16.62 13.14
N ARG A 485 -2.38 -17.42 13.49
CA ARG A 485 -3.59 -17.69 12.70
C ARG A 485 -4.83 -17.53 13.58
N ALA A 486 -5.97 -17.28 12.97
CA ALA A 486 -7.26 -17.24 13.65
C ALA A 486 -8.05 -18.55 13.47
N VAL A 487 -8.78 -18.95 14.51
CA VAL A 487 -9.70 -20.08 14.48
C VAL A 487 -11.01 -19.74 15.17
N ASP A 488 -12.08 -20.42 14.76
CA ASP A 488 -13.37 -20.39 15.44
C ASP A 488 -13.39 -21.30 16.68
N ALA A 489 -14.52 -21.31 17.40
CA ALA A 489 -14.71 -22.17 18.58
C ALA A 489 -14.66 -23.68 18.28
N ALA A 490 -14.87 -24.09 17.03
CA ALA A 490 -14.75 -25.48 16.59
C ALA A 490 -13.32 -25.84 16.15
N GLY A 491 -12.41 -24.86 16.10
CA GLY A 491 -11.04 -25.02 15.62
C GLY A 491 -10.90 -24.96 14.10
N ASN A 492 -11.94 -24.53 13.38
CA ASN A 492 -11.82 -24.25 11.95
C ASN A 492 -11.05 -22.94 11.77
N GLU A 493 -10.24 -22.86 10.74
CA GLU A 493 -9.51 -21.64 10.39
C GLU A 493 -10.49 -20.52 10.00
N ILE A 494 -10.19 -19.30 10.46
CA ILE A 494 -10.83 -18.07 10.01
C ILE A 494 -9.77 -17.31 9.22
N GLU A 495 -10.06 -16.99 7.97
CA GLU A 495 -9.11 -16.31 7.12
C GLU A 495 -8.85 -14.89 7.59
N GLY A 496 -7.57 -14.52 7.63
CA GLY A 496 -7.13 -13.22 8.05
C GLY A 496 -5.72 -12.92 7.56
N HIS A 497 -5.31 -11.68 7.77
CA HIS A 497 -3.99 -11.21 7.36
C HIS A 497 -3.46 -10.16 8.33
N GLN A 498 -2.15 -9.92 8.28
CA GLN A 498 -1.53 -8.83 9.03
C GLN A 498 -1.51 -7.54 8.21
N ALA A 499 -1.63 -6.40 8.88
CA ALA A 499 -1.41 -5.07 8.33
C ALA A 499 -1.02 -4.10 9.44
N PHE A 500 -0.36 -3.00 9.06
CA PHE A 500 -0.21 -1.85 9.93
C PHE A 500 -1.57 -1.30 10.32
N TRP A 501 -1.70 -0.88 11.58
CA TRP A 501 -2.96 -0.41 12.14
C TRP A 501 -3.57 0.74 11.36
N PHE A 502 -2.75 1.70 10.92
CA PHE A 502 -3.27 2.81 10.12
C PHE A 502 -3.96 2.27 8.86
N ALA A 503 -3.38 1.26 8.19
CA ALA A 503 -3.95 0.72 6.97
C ALA A 503 -5.23 -0.08 7.27
N TRP A 504 -5.21 -0.97 8.26
CA TRP A 504 -6.39 -1.76 8.63
C TRP A 504 -7.59 -0.88 9.03
N SER A 505 -7.38 0.06 9.94
CA SER A 505 -8.43 0.94 10.48
C SER A 505 -9.05 1.83 9.41
N GLN A 506 -8.31 2.23 8.37
CA GLN A 506 -8.87 2.95 7.23
C GLN A 506 -9.96 2.13 6.51
N PHE A 507 -9.74 0.84 6.25
CA PHE A 507 -10.71 0.00 5.52
C PHE A 507 -11.74 -0.66 6.43
N ARG A 508 -11.50 -0.64 7.74
CA ARG A 508 -12.33 -1.26 8.78
C ARG A 508 -12.50 -0.32 10.00
N PRO A 509 -13.17 0.83 9.85
CA PRO A 509 -13.26 1.84 10.92
C PRO A 509 -14.02 1.35 12.17
N ASP A 510 -14.92 0.38 12.03
CA ASP A 510 -15.71 -0.17 13.14
C ASP A 510 -15.05 -1.41 13.77
N THR A 511 -13.73 -1.56 13.63
CA THR A 511 -12.97 -2.71 14.12
C THR A 511 -13.11 -2.86 15.64
N LEU A 512 -13.50 -4.06 16.06
CA LEU A 512 -13.34 -4.52 17.44
C LEU A 512 -11.87 -4.85 17.67
N LEU A 513 -11.25 -4.22 18.67
CA LEU A 513 -9.84 -4.37 18.96
C LEU A 513 -9.65 -5.21 20.23
N TRP A 514 -8.80 -6.23 20.17
CA TRP A 514 -8.42 -7.01 21.34
C TRP A 514 -7.39 -6.24 22.19
N GLU A 515 -7.66 -6.20 23.50
CA GLU A 515 -6.80 -5.59 24.51
C GLU A 515 -6.18 -6.68 25.38
N SER A 516 -4.86 -6.58 25.62
CA SER A 516 -4.05 -7.56 26.35
C SER A 516 -4.14 -7.45 27.86
#